data_AF-A0A6V7UN45-F1
#
_entry.id   AF-A0A6V7UN45-F1
#
_cell.length_a   1.000
_cell.length_b   1.000
_cell.length_c   1.000
_cell.angle_alpha   90.00
_cell.angle_beta   90.00
_cell.angle_gamma   90.00
#
_symmetry.space_group_name_H-M   'P 1'
#
loop_
_entity.id
_entity.type
_entity.pdbx_description
1 polymer ?
#
loop_
_entity_poly.entity_id
_entity_poly.type
_entity_poly.pdbx_seq_one_letter_code
_entity_poly.pdbx_strand_id
1 'polypeptide(L)'
;MIIPKSRRPPVIIRDGRQIKPNPLPWELKISRELLLGKVKVLSRIGLEKIPCLHVRVPLYTFFEVTRIFYRTFELYWALDPEEKCKLGDVVIIRKLPEEKRIASTVPYLIEKVVFEHGARVDLLSKKRNFEGIYEDEMNIRKQLVEEVYNEPLAEKTLSYDKKRSLIKQRIRQRLNLLKNDEN
;
A
#
# COMPACT_ATOMS: atom_id res chain seq x y z
N MET A 1 -13.20 4.51 -28.14
CA MET A 1 -14.10 5.08 -27.10
C MET A 1 -13.24 5.92 -26.16
N ILE A 2 -13.18 7.23 -26.41
CA ILE A 2 -12.28 8.19 -25.74
C ILE A 2 -13.07 8.80 -24.57
N ILE A 3 -12.64 8.58 -23.34
CA ILE A 3 -13.24 9.17 -22.14
C ILE A 3 -12.64 10.58 -21.97
N PRO A 4 -13.40 11.68 -22.15
CA PRO A 4 -12.84 13.01 -21.95
C PRO A 4 -12.56 13.24 -20.46
N LYS A 5 -11.33 13.67 -20.17
CA LYS A 5 -10.93 14.25 -18.88
C LYS A 5 -11.81 15.45 -18.56
N SER A 6 -12.10 15.65 -17.27
CA SER A 6 -12.71 16.87 -16.69
C SER A 6 -14.17 17.13 -17.09
N ARG A 7 -15.13 16.46 -16.42
CA ARG A 7 -16.45 17.06 -16.23
C ARG A 7 -16.34 18.08 -15.11
N ARG A 8 -16.34 19.38 -15.45
CA ARG A 8 -16.69 20.43 -14.49
C ARG A 8 -18.07 20.07 -13.90
N PRO A 9 -18.33 20.36 -12.61
CA PRO A 9 -19.65 20.09 -12.04
C PRO A 9 -20.73 20.79 -12.90
N PRO A 10 -21.91 20.17 -13.08
CA PRO A 10 -22.97 20.76 -13.89
C PRO A 10 -23.33 22.14 -13.33
N VAL A 11 -23.27 23.16 -14.18
CA VAL A 11 -23.68 24.52 -13.86
C VAL A 11 -25.17 24.62 -14.12
N ILE A 12 -25.96 24.93 -13.09
CA ILE A 12 -27.40 25.16 -13.25
C ILE A 12 -27.56 26.63 -13.63
N ILE A 13 -28.11 26.90 -14.81
CA ILE A 13 -28.42 28.26 -15.24
C ILE A 13 -29.90 28.51 -14.92
N ARG A 14 -30.18 29.46 -14.02
CA ARG A 14 -31.52 30.03 -13.82
C ARG A 14 -31.44 31.54 -14.03
N ASP A 15 -32.38 32.10 -14.80
CA ASP A 15 -32.52 33.54 -15.04
C ASP A 15 -31.22 34.21 -15.53
N GLY A 16 -30.50 33.55 -16.45
CA GLY A 16 -29.25 34.06 -17.03
C GLY A 16 -28.06 34.11 -16.05
N ARG A 17 -28.21 33.65 -14.81
CA ARG A 17 -27.13 33.58 -13.81
C ARG A 17 -26.65 32.15 -13.64
N GLN A 18 -25.33 31.97 -13.64
CA GLN A 18 -24.72 30.68 -13.28
C GLN A 18 -24.86 30.46 -11.78
N ILE A 19 -25.69 29.49 -11.39
CA ILE A 19 -25.82 29.05 -10.01
C ILE A 19 -24.95 27.80 -9.87
N LYS A 20 -23.90 27.89 -9.04
CA LYS A 20 -23.21 26.68 -8.58
C LYS A 20 -24.23 25.88 -7.76
N PRO A 21 -24.46 24.58 -8.02
CA PRO A 21 -25.31 23.79 -7.15
C PRO A 21 -24.75 23.89 -5.73
N ASN A 22 -25.59 24.29 -4.77
CA ASN A 22 -25.19 24.26 -3.37
C ASN A 22 -24.78 22.82 -3.05
N PRO A 23 -23.54 22.58 -2.57
CA PRO A 23 -23.16 21.25 -2.13
C PRO A 23 -24.16 20.80 -1.05
N LEU A 24 -24.56 19.54 -1.12
CA LEU A 24 -25.57 19.01 -0.21
C LEU A 24 -25.05 19.13 1.24
N PRO A 25 -25.90 19.36 2.25
CA PRO A 25 -25.46 19.64 3.63
C PRO A 25 -24.48 18.61 4.24
N TRP A 26 -24.53 17.36 3.76
CA TRP A 26 -23.60 16.29 4.16
C TRP A 26 -22.26 16.31 3.41
N GLU A 27 -22.19 16.90 2.21
CA GLU A 27 -20.93 17.09 1.47
C GLU A 27 -20.00 18.10 2.16
N LEU A 28 -20.56 18.99 2.97
CA LEU A 28 -19.86 20.06 3.69
C LEU A 28 -19.18 19.61 5.00
N LYS A 29 -19.37 18.37 5.45
CA LYS A 29 -18.92 17.90 6.78
C LYS A 29 -17.79 16.87 6.78
N ILE A 30 -17.20 16.55 5.64
CA ILE A 30 -16.04 15.65 5.63
C ILE A 30 -14.79 16.49 5.87
N SER A 31 -14.30 16.49 7.12
CA SER A 31 -13.02 17.10 7.44
C SER A 31 -11.91 16.37 6.67
N ARG A 32 -11.28 17.05 5.72
CA ARG A 32 -10.10 16.58 4.98
C ARG A 32 -8.80 16.86 5.75
N GLU A 33 -8.85 16.81 7.08
CA GLU A 33 -7.70 17.08 7.94
C GLU A 33 -6.68 15.94 7.90
N LEU A 34 -7.15 14.69 7.82
CA LEU A 34 -6.31 13.50 7.83
C LEU A 34 -6.72 12.57 6.69
N LEU A 35 -5.78 12.24 5.81
CA LEU A 35 -6.03 11.40 4.65
C LEU A 35 -5.03 10.25 4.60
N LEU A 36 -5.50 9.07 4.16
CA LEU A 36 -4.67 7.90 3.91
C LEU A 36 -4.52 7.73 2.40
N GLY A 37 -3.30 7.55 1.91
CA GLY A 37 -3.08 7.32 0.49
C GLY A 37 -1.77 6.64 0.17
N LYS A 38 -1.57 6.37 -1.12
CA LYS A 38 -0.36 5.73 -1.64
C LYS A 38 0.54 6.76 -2.32
N VAL A 39 1.83 6.74 -2.02
CA VAL A 39 2.82 7.60 -2.69
C VAL A 39 2.94 7.17 -4.14
N LYS A 40 2.69 8.11 -5.07
CA LYS A 40 2.72 7.87 -6.51
C LYS A 40 3.95 8.47 -7.18
N VAL A 41 4.35 9.66 -6.76
CA VAL A 41 5.45 10.41 -7.37
C VAL A 41 6.25 11.09 -6.27
N LEU A 42 7.56 10.95 -6.31
CA LEU A 42 8.51 11.73 -5.52
C LEU A 42 8.95 12.92 -6.37
N SER A 43 8.93 14.12 -5.81
CA SER A 43 9.29 15.35 -6.52
C SER A 43 10.01 16.31 -5.58
N ARG A 44 10.62 17.34 -6.14
CA ARG A 44 11.22 18.44 -5.40
C ARG A 44 10.69 19.74 -5.97
N ILE A 45 10.21 20.63 -5.10
CA ILE A 45 9.53 21.87 -5.51
C ILE A 45 10.37 23.08 -5.09
N GLY A 46 10.36 24.11 -5.94
CA GLY A 46 11.00 25.40 -5.66
C GLY A 46 12.50 25.42 -5.91
N LEU A 47 13.10 26.59 -5.69
CA LEU A 47 14.55 26.80 -5.84
C LEU A 47 15.35 26.03 -4.79
N GLU A 48 14.81 25.96 -3.57
CA GLU A 48 15.39 25.23 -2.44
C GLU A 48 15.26 23.70 -2.58
N LYS A 49 14.62 23.22 -3.67
CA LYS A 49 14.42 21.79 -3.98
C LYS A 49 13.83 21.02 -2.81
N ILE A 50 12.79 21.56 -2.20
CA ILE A 50 12.12 20.98 -1.03
C ILE A 50 11.46 19.65 -1.43
N PRO A 51 11.71 18.55 -0.69
CA PRO A 51 11.13 17.24 -0.97
C PRO A 51 9.62 17.22 -0.77
N CYS A 52 8.90 16.89 -1.84
CA CYS A 52 7.45 16.85 -1.88
C CYS A 52 6.95 15.60 -2.61
N LEU A 53 5.82 15.06 -2.17
CA LEU A 53 5.25 13.84 -2.72
C LEU A 53 3.86 14.08 -3.26
N HIS A 54 3.51 13.34 -4.31
CA HIS A 54 2.12 13.15 -4.69
C HIS A 54 1.58 11.88 -4.05
N VAL A 55 0.54 12.06 -3.24
CA VAL A 55 -0.18 10.98 -2.58
C VAL A 55 -1.52 10.78 -3.26
N ARG A 56 -1.76 9.56 -3.74
CA ARG A 56 -3.04 9.14 -4.32
C ARG A 56 -3.96 8.67 -3.20
N VAL A 57 -4.99 9.45 -2.92
CA VAL A 57 -5.98 9.16 -1.89
C VAL A 57 -7.22 8.56 -2.55
N PRO A 58 -7.65 7.35 -2.16
CA PRO A 58 -8.94 6.82 -2.57
C PRO A 58 -10.06 7.51 -1.78
N LEU A 59 -11.07 8.00 -2.49
CA LEU A 59 -12.29 8.55 -1.90
C LEU A 59 -13.48 7.69 -2.32
N TYR A 60 -14.48 7.59 -1.47
CA TYR A 60 -15.70 6.85 -1.76
C TYR A 60 -16.84 7.84 -1.89
N THR A 61 -17.30 8.03 -3.12
CA THR A 61 -18.40 8.95 -3.43
C THR A 61 -19.67 8.15 -3.59
N PHE A 62 -20.68 8.47 -2.78
CA PHE A 62 -22.01 7.88 -2.92
C PHE A 62 -22.68 8.38 -4.19
N PHE A 63 -23.27 7.47 -4.95
CA PHE A 63 -24.02 7.83 -6.15
C PHE A 63 -25.50 7.53 -5.93
N GLU A 64 -26.32 8.58 -5.95
CA GLU A 64 -27.72 8.50 -5.53
C GLU A 64 -28.56 7.59 -6.44
N VAL A 65 -28.32 7.65 -7.75
CA VAL A 65 -29.09 6.88 -8.75
C VAL A 65 -28.91 5.38 -8.57
N THR A 66 -27.68 4.91 -8.35
CA THR A 66 -27.37 3.48 -8.21
C THR A 66 -27.36 3.03 -6.75
N ARG A 67 -27.42 3.95 -5.79
CA ARG A 67 -27.30 3.71 -4.35
C ARG A 67 -26.04 2.92 -3.96
N ILE A 68 -24.94 3.11 -4.70
CA ILE A 68 -23.67 2.43 -4.49
C ILE A 68 -22.56 3.48 -4.29
N PHE A 69 -21.54 3.13 -3.52
CA PHE A 69 -20.31 3.91 -3.40
C PHE A 69 -19.33 3.55 -4.51
N TYR A 70 -18.91 4.56 -5.29
CA TYR A 70 -17.81 4.39 -6.23
C TYR A 70 -16.51 4.90 -5.64
N ARG A 71 -15.44 4.13 -5.87
CA ARG A 71 -14.09 4.52 -5.50
C ARG A 71 -13.53 5.47 -6.56
N THR A 72 -13.35 6.73 -6.18
CA THR A 72 -12.64 7.75 -6.94
C THR A 72 -11.23 7.94 -6.37
N PHE A 73 -10.36 8.61 -7.13
CA PHE A 73 -8.99 8.85 -6.70
C PHE A 73 -8.62 10.30 -6.93
N GLU A 74 -8.12 10.94 -5.89
CA GLU A 74 -7.59 12.29 -5.94
C GLU A 74 -6.08 12.27 -5.64
N LEU A 75 -5.35 13.22 -6.22
CA LEU A 75 -3.93 13.40 -5.97
C LEU A 75 -3.74 14.61 -5.07
N TYR A 76 -3.05 14.41 -3.96
CA TYR A 76 -2.73 15.44 -2.99
C TYR A 76 -1.23 15.63 -2.91
N TRP A 77 -0.81 16.89 -2.82
CA TRP A 77 0.58 17.25 -2.56
C TRP A 77 0.85 17.23 -1.06
N ALA A 78 1.92 16.56 -0.65
CA ALA A 78 2.36 16.48 0.72
C ALA A 78 3.86 16.78 0.83
N LEU A 79 4.25 17.44 1.91
CA LEU A 79 5.64 17.73 2.25
C LEU A 79 6.28 16.53 2.96
N ASP A 80 7.51 16.17 2.57
CA ASP A 80 8.31 15.12 3.22
C ASP A 80 9.68 15.68 3.64
N PRO A 81 9.75 16.49 4.71
CA PRO A 81 10.98 17.20 5.06
C PRO A 81 12.15 16.26 5.43
N GLU A 82 11.85 15.02 5.83
CA GLU A 82 12.83 14.05 6.27
C GLU A 82 13.20 13.02 5.17
N GLU A 83 12.60 13.13 3.97
CA GLU A 83 12.78 12.19 2.84
C GLU A 83 12.64 10.70 3.23
N LYS A 84 11.73 10.40 4.17
CA LYS A 84 11.56 9.03 4.69
C LYS A 84 10.77 8.14 3.74
N CYS A 85 9.94 8.71 2.87
CA CYS A 85 8.99 7.94 2.09
C CYS A 85 9.55 7.47 0.76
N LYS A 86 9.16 6.26 0.35
CA LYS A 86 9.48 5.67 -0.95
C LYS A 86 8.26 5.64 -1.85
N LEU A 87 8.52 5.44 -3.14
CA LEU A 87 7.48 5.27 -4.13
C LEU A 87 6.70 3.98 -3.83
N GLY A 88 5.38 4.10 -3.72
CA GLY A 88 4.51 2.98 -3.42
C GLY A 88 4.16 2.77 -1.95
N ASP A 89 4.75 3.55 -1.04
CA ASP A 89 4.40 3.49 0.39
C ASP A 89 2.97 3.95 0.64
N VAL A 90 2.35 3.41 1.69
CA VAL A 90 1.05 3.87 2.19
C VAL A 90 1.29 4.80 3.37
N VAL A 91 0.85 6.04 3.22
CA VAL A 91 1.15 7.14 4.15
C VAL A 91 -0.13 7.81 4.63
N ILE A 92 -0.08 8.32 5.86
CA ILE A 92 -1.06 9.25 6.42
C ILE A 92 -0.51 10.66 6.23
N ILE A 93 -1.33 11.52 5.63
CA ILE A 93 -1.03 12.92 5.41
C ILE A 93 -2.00 13.78 6.22
N ARG A 94 -1.47 14.83 6.85
CA ARG A 94 -2.23 15.78 7.65
C ARG A 94 -2.23 17.16 7.00
N LYS A 95 -3.39 17.80 6.97
CA LYS A 95 -3.54 19.16 6.44
C LYS A 95 -2.82 20.15 7.35
N LEU A 96 -1.98 20.99 6.75
CA LEU A 96 -1.30 22.07 7.45
C LEU A 96 -2.21 23.32 7.55
N PRO A 97 -2.16 24.05 8.68
CA PRO A 97 -2.74 25.39 8.76
C PRO A 97 -2.03 26.32 7.78
N GLU A 98 -2.72 27.36 7.30
CA GLU A 98 -2.23 28.23 6.22
C GLU A 98 -0.91 28.91 6.54
N GLU A 99 -0.73 29.33 7.79
CA GLU A 99 0.48 29.96 8.32
C GLU A 99 1.74 29.08 8.23
N LYS A 100 1.58 27.76 8.22
CA LYS A 100 2.70 26.79 8.23
C LYS A 100 2.99 26.20 6.85
N ARG A 101 2.27 26.64 5.81
CA ARG A 101 2.48 26.12 4.44
C ARG A 101 3.66 26.83 3.79
N ILE A 102 4.62 26.04 3.31
CA ILE A 102 5.75 26.59 2.53
C ILE A 102 5.28 27.10 1.17
N ALA A 103 4.33 26.39 0.55
CA ALA A 103 3.73 26.79 -0.71
C ALA A 103 2.22 26.55 -0.67
N SER A 104 1.44 27.43 -1.30
CA SER A 104 -0.01 27.26 -1.42
C SER A 104 -0.40 25.97 -2.15
N THR A 105 0.49 25.44 -3.00
CA THR A 105 0.30 24.20 -3.75
C THR A 105 0.51 22.93 -2.91
N VAL A 106 1.18 23.02 -1.75
CA VAL A 106 1.51 21.89 -0.88
C VAL A 106 0.80 22.06 0.48
N PRO A 107 -0.48 21.66 0.59
CA PRO A 107 -1.26 21.90 1.79
C PRO A 107 -1.13 20.81 2.86
N TYR A 108 -0.48 19.68 2.59
CA TYR A 108 -0.35 18.56 3.54
C TYR A 108 1.10 18.31 3.97
N LEU A 109 1.25 17.71 5.14
CA LEU A 109 2.49 17.17 5.69
C LEU A 109 2.35 15.66 5.87
N ILE A 110 3.42 14.91 5.64
CA ILE A 110 3.44 13.48 5.97
C ILE A 110 3.57 13.33 7.49
N GLU A 111 2.59 12.66 8.09
CA GLU A 111 2.58 12.40 9.52
C GLU A 111 3.20 11.04 9.84
N LYS A 112 2.83 10.00 9.07
CA LYS A 112 3.28 8.63 9.32
C LYS A 112 3.29 7.77 8.07
N VAL A 113 4.32 6.96 7.92
CA VAL A 113 4.34 5.82 6.98
C VAL A 113 3.68 4.63 7.67
N VAL A 114 2.57 4.15 7.10
CA VAL A 114 1.80 3.02 7.66
C VAL A 114 2.31 1.70 7.11
N PHE A 115 2.53 1.64 5.79
CA PHE A 115 3.08 0.47 5.13
C PHE A 115 4.19 0.89 4.19
N GLU A 116 5.40 0.40 4.46
CA GLU A 116 6.53 0.50 3.54
C GLU A 116 6.33 -0.42 2.34
N HIS A 117 6.69 0.06 1.16
CA HIS A 117 6.67 -0.73 -0.05
C HIS A 117 7.76 -1.80 -0.01
N GLY A 118 7.36 -3.07 -0.22
CA GLY A 118 8.28 -4.21 -0.22
C GLY A 118 8.68 -4.73 1.17
N ALA A 119 8.49 -3.95 2.23
CA ALA A 119 8.78 -4.35 3.61
C ALA A 119 7.51 -4.25 4.48
N ARG A 120 6.45 -4.95 4.06
CA ARG A 120 5.17 -4.91 4.78
C ARG A 120 5.29 -5.63 6.12
N VAL A 121 5.22 -4.86 7.19
CA VAL A 121 5.09 -5.37 8.56
C VAL A 121 3.62 -5.37 8.94
N ASP A 122 3.12 -6.50 9.44
CA ASP A 122 1.78 -6.56 10.01
C ASP A 122 1.74 -5.77 11.32
N LEU A 123 0.74 -4.89 11.46
CA LEU A 123 0.64 -3.96 12.58
C LEU A 123 0.24 -4.66 13.89
N LEU A 124 -0.43 -5.82 13.80
CA LEU A 124 -0.85 -6.59 14.96
C LEU A 124 0.28 -7.47 15.49
N SER A 125 0.85 -8.31 14.62
CA SER A 125 1.91 -9.25 15.00
C SER A 125 3.31 -8.63 15.06
N LYS A 126 3.52 -7.46 14.43
CA LYS A 126 4.83 -6.82 14.22
C LYS A 126 5.83 -7.68 13.43
N LYS A 127 5.35 -8.71 12.75
CA LYS A 127 6.16 -9.58 11.90
C LYS A 127 6.04 -9.15 10.44
N ARG A 128 7.10 -9.36 9.67
CA ARG A 128 7.04 -9.16 8.22
C ARG A 128 6.15 -10.21 7.59
N ASN A 129 5.31 -9.77 6.68
CA ASN A 129 4.36 -10.60 5.97
C ASN A 129 4.44 -10.32 4.48
N PHE A 130 4.62 -11.39 3.70
CA PHE A 130 4.60 -11.38 2.25
C PHE A 130 3.39 -12.17 1.77
N GLU A 131 2.40 -11.48 1.20
CA GLU A 131 1.22 -12.08 0.57
C GLU A 131 0.45 -13.10 1.43
N GLY A 132 0.45 -12.91 2.76
CA GLY A 132 -0.25 -13.78 3.69
C GLY A 132 0.65 -14.80 4.40
N ILE A 133 1.94 -14.88 4.05
CA ILE A 133 2.91 -15.77 4.69
C ILE A 133 3.86 -14.92 5.54
N TYR A 134 4.00 -15.27 6.81
CA TYR A 134 4.96 -14.62 7.69
C TYR A 134 6.39 -15.03 7.35
N GLU A 135 7.33 -14.10 7.58
CA GLU A 135 8.76 -14.33 7.36
C GLU A 135 9.28 -15.57 8.11
N ASP A 136 8.79 -15.82 9.32
CA ASP A 136 9.14 -17.01 10.11
C ASP A 136 8.76 -18.31 9.40
N GLU A 137 7.53 -18.38 8.85
CA GLU A 137 7.07 -19.53 8.10
C GLU A 137 7.87 -19.71 6.80
N MET A 138 8.22 -18.61 6.13
CA MET A 138 9.08 -18.65 4.96
C MET A 138 10.47 -19.19 5.31
N ASN A 139 11.04 -18.77 6.45
CA ASN A 139 12.35 -19.23 6.90
C ASN A 139 12.34 -20.72 7.25
N ILE A 140 11.29 -21.18 7.94
CA ILE A 140 11.09 -22.62 8.23
C ILE A 140 10.98 -23.41 6.92
N ARG A 141 10.18 -22.94 5.95
CA ARG A 141 10.07 -23.61 4.64
C ARG A 141 11.41 -23.65 3.90
N LYS A 142 12.18 -22.57 3.92
CA LYS A 142 13.51 -22.52 3.30
C LYS A 142 14.45 -23.54 3.94
N GLN A 143 14.50 -23.59 5.27
CA GLN A 143 15.33 -24.57 6.00
C GLN A 143 14.92 -26.01 5.66
N LEU A 144 13.62 -26.30 5.61
CA LEU A 144 13.11 -27.63 5.25
C LEU A 144 13.49 -28.03 3.81
N VAL A 145 13.43 -27.10 2.86
CA VAL A 145 13.85 -27.36 1.47
C VAL A 145 15.36 -27.59 1.40
N GLU A 146 16.14 -26.81 2.14
CA GLU A 146 17.59 -26.96 2.18
C GLU A 146 18.00 -28.36 2.70
N GLU A 147 17.45 -28.75 3.85
CA GLU A 147 17.71 -30.04 4.49
C GLU A 147 17.20 -31.22 3.66
N VAL A 148 15.97 -31.17 3.15
CA VAL A 148 15.37 -32.33 2.52
C VAL A 148 15.85 -32.52 1.07
N TYR A 149 16.06 -31.43 0.34
CA TYR A 149 16.34 -31.47 -1.10
C TYR A 149 17.76 -31.05 -1.46
N ASN A 150 18.23 -29.90 -0.98
CA ASN A 150 19.49 -29.32 -1.46
C ASN A 150 20.72 -30.09 -0.94
N GLU A 151 20.73 -30.46 0.34
CA GLU A 151 21.81 -31.25 0.95
C GLU A 151 22.05 -32.59 0.20
N PRO A 152 21.04 -33.47 -0.03
CA PRO A 152 21.26 -34.70 -0.79
C PRO A 152 21.66 -34.48 -2.25
N LEU A 153 21.24 -33.34 -2.84
CA LEU A 153 21.63 -33.02 -4.22
C LEU A 153 23.10 -32.61 -4.33
N ALA A 154 23.59 -31.86 -3.34
CA ALA A 154 24.95 -31.31 -3.29
C ALA A 154 26.05 -32.39 -3.22
N GLU A 155 25.73 -33.56 -2.68
CA GLU A 155 26.66 -34.69 -2.62
C GLU A 155 26.99 -35.24 -4.02
N LYS A 156 28.10 -34.78 -4.62
CA LYS A 156 28.50 -35.17 -5.99
C LYS A 156 28.81 -36.67 -6.14
N THR A 157 29.12 -37.34 -5.05
CA THR A 157 29.58 -38.74 -5.02
C THR A 157 28.44 -39.75 -5.17
N LEU A 158 27.20 -39.36 -4.86
CA LEU A 158 26.05 -40.26 -4.89
C LEU A 158 25.40 -40.33 -6.29
N SER A 159 25.03 -41.55 -6.70
CA SER A 159 24.17 -41.75 -7.88
C SER A 159 22.78 -41.14 -7.67
N TYR A 160 22.15 -40.66 -8.75
CA TYR A 160 20.83 -40.03 -8.73
C TYR A 160 19.75 -40.88 -8.06
N ASP A 161 19.76 -42.20 -8.27
CA ASP A 161 18.77 -43.10 -7.66
C ASP A 161 18.89 -43.15 -6.13
N LYS A 162 20.13 -43.14 -5.62
CA LYS A 162 20.40 -43.08 -4.17
C LYS A 162 20.00 -41.73 -3.58
N LYS A 163 20.21 -40.62 -4.31
CA LYS A 163 19.74 -39.29 -3.87
C LYS A 163 18.23 -39.26 -3.73
N ARG A 164 17.52 -39.79 -4.73
CA ARG A 164 16.05 -39.81 -4.75
C ARG A 164 15.47 -40.68 -3.62
N SER A 165 16.11 -41.80 -3.28
CA SER A 165 15.66 -42.64 -2.15
C SER A 165 15.89 -41.94 -0.81
N LEU A 166 17.03 -41.28 -0.62
CA LEU A 166 17.35 -40.47 0.56
C LEU A 166 16.33 -39.34 0.77
N ILE A 167 16.03 -38.57 -0.28
CA ILE A 167 15.01 -37.50 -0.21
C ILE A 167 13.66 -38.09 0.22
N LYS A 168 13.22 -39.19 -0.40
CA LYS A 168 11.96 -39.88 -0.03
C LYS A 168 11.96 -40.37 1.42
N GLN A 169 13.10 -40.80 1.93
CA GLN A 169 13.24 -41.25 3.32
C GLN A 169 13.15 -40.08 4.30
N ARG A 170 13.87 -38.97 4.03
CA ARG A 170 13.81 -37.74 4.84
C ARG A 170 12.40 -37.17 4.89
N ILE A 171 11.70 -37.12 3.75
CA ILE A 171 10.29 -36.69 3.70
C ILE A 171 9.41 -37.56 4.61
N ARG A 172 9.54 -38.89 4.52
CA ARG A 172 8.75 -39.80 5.36
C ARG A 172 9.04 -39.63 6.85
N GLN A 173 10.31 -39.49 7.23
CA GLN A 173 10.70 -39.25 8.61
C GLN A 173 10.07 -37.97 9.14
N ARG A 174 10.11 -36.88 8.36
CA ARG A 174 9.55 -35.61 8.78
C ARG A 174 8.02 -35.64 8.90
N LEU A 175 7.34 -36.29 7.97
CA LEU A 175 5.88 -36.51 8.05
C LEU A 175 5.48 -37.30 9.29
N ASN A 176 6.27 -38.30 9.70
CA ASN A 176 6.00 -39.07 10.90
C ASN A 176 6.20 -38.25 12.18
N LEU A 177 7.24 -37.40 12.23
CA LEU A 177 7.46 -36.50 13.37
C LEU A 177 6.27 -35.53 13.55
N LEU A 178 5.81 -34.91 12.46
CA LEU A 178 4.66 -34.00 12.50
C LEU A 178 3.37 -34.68 12.99
N LYS A 179 3.12 -35.94 12.58
CA LYS A 179 1.96 -36.71 13.06
C LYS A 179 2.03 -37.08 14.54
N ASN A 180 3.24 -37.19 15.10
CA ASN A 180 3.41 -37.49 16.51
C ASN A 180 3.24 -36.24 17.38
N ASP A 181 3.55 -35.05 16.85
CA ASP A 181 3.38 -33.78 17.57
C ASP A 181 1.89 -33.33 17.64
N GLU A 182 1.03 -33.88 16.78
CA GLU A 182 -0.43 -33.58 16.74
C GLU A 182 -1.29 -34.48 17.67
N ASN A 183 -0.73 -35.55 18.25
CA ASN A 183 -1.40 -36.47 19.19
C ASN A 183 -1.00 -36.19 20.65
#